data_AF-A0A9P7J3E1-F1
#
_entry.id   AF-A0A9P7J3E1-F1
#
_cell.length_a   1.000
_cell.length_b   1.000
_cell.length_c   1.000
_cell.angle_alpha   90.00
_cell.angle_beta   90.00
_cell.angle_gamma   90.00
#
_symmetry.space_group_name_H-M   'P 1'
#
loop_
_entity.id
_entity.type
_entity.pdbx_description
1 polymer ?
#
loop_
_entity_poly.entity_id
_entity_poly.type
_entity_poly.pdbx_seq_one_letter_code
_entity_poly.pdbx_strand_id
1 'polypeptide(L)'
;REDVYAYEYEDGPGPNCQDLAFDLTCGLKSPWNDKVIGLLLAELQRRGAEESWPFRRSEAYFREVLQHRYKRLRTVWTAAQPKVTAKGGLETPAEVEQRLITKKDGTLKATRQTTRRKNADENEEDLPAWKWLQQLVGTLGEGGMSSEESDIENDIKTVLRVKNMTWRRAIERELDIIDQQRIVDVDIF
;
A
#
# COMPACT_ATOMS: atom_id res chain seq x y z
N ARG A 1 33.05 -1.72 -8.79
CA ARG A 1 32.82 -1.35 -10.23
C ARG A 1 33.84 -2.09 -11.09
N GLU A 2 35.10 -2.11 -10.65
CA GLU A 2 36.11 -3.06 -11.13
C GLU A 2 35.61 -4.50 -11.03
N ASP A 3 34.88 -4.88 -9.98
CA ASP A 3 34.37 -6.25 -9.81
C ASP A 3 33.37 -6.68 -10.89
N VAL A 4 32.50 -5.76 -11.33
CA VAL A 4 31.51 -6.03 -12.41
C VAL A 4 32.24 -6.25 -13.73
N TYR A 5 33.20 -5.37 -14.04
CA TYR A 5 33.99 -5.46 -15.25
C TYR A 5 34.86 -6.72 -15.25
N ALA A 6 35.56 -6.99 -14.15
CA ALA A 6 36.40 -8.16 -13.99
C ALA A 6 35.57 -9.45 -14.12
N TYR A 7 34.39 -9.52 -13.51
CA TYR A 7 33.50 -10.69 -13.65
C TYR A 7 33.00 -10.88 -15.10
N GLU A 8 32.68 -9.79 -15.81
CA GLU A 8 32.14 -9.90 -17.17
C GLU A 8 33.22 -10.18 -18.24
N TYR A 9 34.47 -9.76 -18.03
CA TYR A 9 35.50 -9.77 -19.09
C TYR A 9 36.86 -10.38 -18.68
N GLU A 10 37.13 -10.57 -17.38
CA GLU A 10 38.45 -10.96 -16.87
C GLU A 10 38.39 -12.17 -15.92
N ASP A 11 37.32 -12.98 -15.98
CA ASP A 11 37.07 -14.11 -15.06
C ASP A 11 37.24 -13.75 -13.57
N GLY A 12 36.89 -12.51 -13.24
CA GLY A 12 36.95 -11.96 -11.88
C GLY A 12 35.92 -12.59 -10.94
N PRO A 13 36.02 -12.28 -9.63
CA PRO A 13 35.09 -12.80 -8.63
C PRO A 13 33.65 -12.32 -8.91
N GLY A 14 32.69 -13.23 -8.77
CA GLY A 14 31.27 -12.90 -8.90
C GLY A 14 30.71 -12.06 -7.74
N PRO A 15 29.42 -11.71 -7.79
CA PRO A 15 28.77 -10.90 -6.77
C PRO A 15 28.91 -11.50 -5.36
N ASN A 16 29.27 -10.66 -4.39
CA ASN A 16 29.39 -11.05 -2.99
C ASN A 16 28.01 -11.38 -2.41
N CYS A 17 27.86 -12.55 -1.78
CA CYS A 17 26.60 -12.98 -1.17
C CYS A 17 26.24 -12.21 0.11
N GLN A 18 27.21 -11.60 0.79
CA GLN A 18 26.99 -10.80 2.00
C GLN A 18 26.74 -9.31 1.71
N ASP A 19 27.06 -8.86 0.49
CA ASP A 19 26.88 -7.48 0.04
C ASP A 19 26.40 -7.47 -1.42
N LEU A 20 25.18 -7.96 -1.62
CA LEU A 20 24.59 -8.11 -2.95
C LEU A 20 24.16 -6.74 -3.50
N ALA A 21 24.78 -6.33 -4.60
CA ALA A 21 24.43 -5.11 -5.32
C ALA A 21 24.16 -5.39 -6.81
N PHE A 22 23.05 -4.82 -7.31
CA PHE A 22 22.78 -4.81 -8.76
C PHE A 22 23.64 -3.77 -9.47
N ASP A 23 24.11 -4.11 -10.67
CA ASP A 23 24.57 -3.10 -11.61
C ASP A 23 23.38 -2.49 -12.35
N LEU A 24 23.05 -1.25 -11.98
CA LEU A 24 21.92 -0.51 -12.56
C LEU A 24 22.26 0.14 -13.91
N THR A 25 23.54 0.18 -14.28
CA THR A 25 23.98 0.73 -15.57
C THR A 25 23.67 -0.24 -16.70
N CYS A 26 24.00 -1.52 -16.49
CA CYS A 26 23.65 -2.60 -17.39
C CYS A 26 22.17 -3.00 -17.30
N GLY A 27 21.74 -3.87 -18.22
CA GLY A 27 20.39 -4.45 -18.23
C GLY A 27 20.30 -5.74 -17.41
N LEU A 28 19.09 -6.29 -17.34
CA LEU A 28 18.80 -7.56 -16.67
C LEU A 28 19.61 -8.74 -17.24
N LYS A 29 19.97 -8.66 -18.53
CA LYS A 29 20.71 -9.72 -19.25
C LYS A 29 22.22 -9.66 -19.02
N SER A 30 22.72 -8.70 -18.23
CA SER A 30 24.14 -8.69 -17.85
C SER A 30 24.46 -9.94 -17.02
N PRO A 31 25.59 -10.62 -17.28
CA PRO A 31 26.03 -11.76 -16.49
C PRO A 31 26.05 -11.46 -14.98
N TRP A 32 26.47 -10.26 -14.58
CA TRP A 32 26.48 -9.83 -13.19
C TRP A 32 25.07 -9.83 -12.59
N ASN A 33 24.13 -9.15 -13.25
CA ASN A 33 22.76 -9.03 -12.74
C ASN A 33 22.00 -10.36 -12.74
N ASP A 34 22.23 -11.22 -13.74
CA ASP A 34 21.65 -12.57 -13.76
C ASP A 34 22.18 -13.41 -12.58
N LYS A 35 23.48 -13.31 -12.28
CA LYS A 35 24.07 -13.98 -11.12
C LYS A 35 23.51 -13.49 -9.80
N VAL A 36 23.33 -12.17 -9.64
CA VAL A 36 22.67 -11.59 -8.45
C VAL A 36 21.25 -12.13 -8.28
N ILE A 37 20.46 -12.23 -9.37
CA ILE A 37 19.11 -12.80 -9.32
C ILE A 37 19.17 -14.28 -8.92
N GLY A 38 20.12 -15.04 -9.46
CA GLY A 38 20.32 -16.44 -9.08
C GLY A 38 20.64 -16.62 -7.59
N LEU A 39 21.50 -15.76 -7.02
CA LEU A 39 21.83 -15.79 -5.60
C LEU A 39 20.63 -15.44 -4.71
N LEU A 40 19.87 -14.40 -5.08
CA LEU A 40 18.64 -14.02 -4.37
C LEU A 40 17.56 -15.11 -4.44
N LEU A 41 17.47 -15.80 -5.57
CA LEU A 41 16.52 -16.88 -5.78
C LEU A 41 16.83 -18.09 -4.89
N ALA A 42 18.11 -18.49 -4.83
CA ALA A 42 18.56 -19.56 -3.95
C ALA A 42 18.30 -19.22 -2.48
N GLU A 43 18.59 -17.98 -2.07
CA GLU A 43 18.35 -17.52 -0.69
C GLU A 43 16.85 -17.51 -0.35
N LEU A 44 16.00 -17.06 -1.26
CA LEU A 44 14.55 -17.02 -1.06
C LEU A 44 13.96 -18.43 -0.95
N GLN A 45 14.46 -19.37 -1.73
CA GLN A 45 14.08 -20.79 -1.63
C GLN A 45 14.54 -21.41 -0.31
N ARG A 46 15.79 -21.14 0.10
CA ARG A 46 16.35 -21.61 1.37
C ARG A 46 15.50 -21.15 2.55
N ARG A 47 15.21 -19.84 2.63
CA ARG A 47 14.35 -19.29 3.70
C ARG A 47 12.92 -19.80 3.62
N GLY A 48 12.36 -19.93 2.43
CA GLY A 48 11.01 -20.49 2.27
C GLY A 48 10.90 -21.92 2.81
N ALA A 49 11.97 -22.72 2.69
CA ALA A 49 12.04 -24.06 3.26
C ALA A 49 12.24 -24.04 4.79
N GLU A 50 13.15 -23.21 5.30
CA GLU A 50 13.45 -23.09 6.74
C GLU A 50 12.29 -22.52 7.55
N GLU A 51 11.62 -21.49 7.02
CA GLU A 51 10.51 -20.79 7.66
C GLU A 51 9.15 -21.44 7.33
N SER A 52 9.15 -22.54 6.56
CA SER A 52 7.95 -23.32 6.21
C SER A 52 6.82 -22.43 5.65
N TRP A 53 7.14 -21.58 4.67
CA TRP A 53 6.18 -20.62 4.13
C TRP A 53 4.94 -21.33 3.55
N PRO A 54 3.72 -20.81 3.80
CA PRO A 54 2.48 -21.49 3.43
C PRO A 54 2.24 -21.54 1.91
N PHE A 55 2.99 -20.78 1.12
CA PHE A 55 2.89 -20.75 -0.33
C PHE A 55 4.12 -21.38 -0.98
N ARG A 56 3.92 -22.53 -1.61
CA ARG A 56 4.91 -23.10 -2.54
C ARG A 56 4.70 -22.48 -3.92
N ARG A 57 5.73 -21.81 -4.44
CA ARG A 57 5.73 -21.25 -5.79
C ARG A 57 6.90 -21.83 -6.58
N SER A 58 6.75 -21.86 -7.90
CA SER A 58 7.82 -22.35 -8.78
C SER A 58 9.02 -21.42 -8.73
N GLU A 59 10.20 -21.95 -9.03
CA GLU A 59 11.41 -21.14 -9.22
C GLU A 59 11.18 -20.04 -10.27
N ALA A 60 10.54 -20.38 -11.39
CA ALA A 60 10.21 -19.44 -12.46
C ALA A 60 9.40 -18.23 -11.96
N TYR A 61 8.41 -18.46 -11.08
CA TYR A 61 7.63 -17.39 -10.47
C TYR A 61 8.52 -16.44 -9.66
N PHE A 62 9.38 -16.97 -8.78
CA PHE A 62 10.25 -16.11 -7.96
C PHE A 62 11.27 -15.37 -8.80
N ARG A 63 11.82 -16.02 -9.84
CA ARG A 63 12.70 -15.40 -10.82
C ARG A 63 11.99 -14.22 -11.50
N GLU A 64 10.77 -14.39 -11.99
CA GLU A 64 9.99 -13.30 -12.58
C GLU A 64 9.73 -12.15 -11.60
N VAL A 65 9.40 -12.45 -10.34
CA VAL A 65 9.22 -11.44 -9.29
C VAL A 65 10.50 -10.64 -9.09
N LEU A 66 11.66 -11.30 -8.97
CA LEU A 66 12.96 -10.64 -8.81
C LEU A 66 13.31 -9.80 -10.04
N GLN A 67 13.09 -10.31 -11.25
CA GLN A 67 13.30 -9.56 -12.48
C GLN A 67 12.40 -8.32 -12.56
N HIS A 68 11.14 -8.43 -12.14
CA HIS A 68 10.22 -7.29 -12.09
C HIS A 68 10.66 -6.26 -11.05
N ARG A 69 11.13 -6.71 -9.88
CA ARG A 69 11.70 -5.81 -8.85
C ARG A 69 12.92 -5.06 -9.37
N TYR A 70 13.85 -5.75 -10.06
CA TYR A 70 14.98 -5.12 -10.72
C TYR A 70 14.54 -4.07 -11.75
N LYS A 71 13.58 -4.40 -12.64
CA LYS A 71 13.07 -3.45 -13.65
C LYS A 71 12.52 -2.18 -13.00
N ARG A 72 11.78 -2.33 -11.90
CA ARG A 72 11.27 -1.19 -11.12
C ARG A 72 12.40 -0.37 -10.49
N LEU A 73 13.39 -1.03 -9.88
CA LEU A 73 14.56 -0.38 -9.30
C LEU A 73 15.33 0.43 -10.35
N ARG A 74 15.64 -0.19 -11.50
CA ARG A 74 16.32 0.49 -12.62
C ARG A 74 15.51 1.67 -13.14
N THR A 75 14.20 1.54 -13.27
CA THR A 75 13.33 2.64 -13.68
C THR A 75 13.43 3.84 -12.74
N VAL A 76 13.41 3.59 -11.42
CA VAL A 76 13.58 4.64 -10.41
C VAL A 76 14.98 5.26 -10.48
N TRP A 77 16.01 4.43 -10.58
CA TRP A 77 17.39 4.87 -10.66
C TRP A 77 17.67 5.71 -11.92
N THR A 78 17.22 5.27 -13.10
CA THR A 78 17.34 6.03 -14.36
C THR A 78 16.58 7.34 -14.28
N ALA A 79 15.41 7.37 -13.63
CA ALA A 79 14.68 8.61 -13.42
C ALA A 79 15.42 9.58 -12.49
N ALA A 80 16.22 9.06 -11.56
CA ALA A 80 17.04 9.83 -10.63
C ALA A 80 18.42 10.23 -11.20
N GLN A 81 18.76 9.80 -12.41
CA GLN A 81 19.98 10.29 -13.06
C GLN A 81 19.81 11.75 -13.51
N PRO A 82 20.87 12.57 -13.40
CA PRO A 82 20.90 13.92 -13.98
C PRO A 82 20.63 13.89 -15.48
N LYS A 83 19.83 14.84 -15.96
CA LYS A 83 19.52 15.00 -17.38
C LYS A 83 20.16 16.26 -17.94
N VAL A 84 20.31 16.29 -19.26
CA VAL A 84 20.72 17.52 -19.94
C VAL A 84 19.53 18.47 -19.97
N THR A 85 19.73 19.66 -19.44
CA THR A 85 18.75 20.75 -19.41
C THR A 85 18.57 21.36 -20.79
N ALA A 86 17.49 22.13 -21.00
CA ALA A 86 17.25 22.85 -22.24
C ALA A 86 18.36 23.86 -22.61
N LYS A 87 19.17 24.27 -21.62
CA LYS A 87 20.32 25.17 -21.81
C LYS A 87 21.61 24.43 -22.17
N GLY A 88 21.55 23.11 -22.34
CA GLY A 88 22.70 22.25 -22.66
C GLY A 88 23.58 21.85 -21.46
N GLY A 89 23.30 22.36 -20.26
CA GLY A 89 24.02 21.97 -19.03
C GLY A 89 23.42 20.73 -18.36
N LEU A 90 24.20 20.00 -17.58
CA LEU A 90 23.71 18.88 -16.76
C LEU A 90 22.89 19.39 -15.56
N GLU A 91 21.78 18.74 -15.22
CA GLU A 91 21.03 19.02 -13.99
C GLU A 91 21.93 18.90 -12.75
N THR A 92 21.82 19.87 -11.86
CA THR A 92 22.38 19.80 -10.51
C THR A 92 21.61 18.81 -9.64
N PRO A 93 22.18 18.29 -8.54
CA PRO A 93 21.47 17.40 -7.62
C PRO A 93 20.15 17.99 -7.10
N ALA A 94 20.11 19.30 -6.82
CA ALA A 94 18.90 19.99 -6.36
C ALA A 94 17.81 20.04 -7.45
N GLU A 95 18.19 20.24 -8.72
CA GLU A 95 17.26 20.21 -9.84
C GLU A 95 16.69 18.80 -10.08
N VAL A 96 17.53 17.76 -9.95
CA VAL A 96 17.09 16.36 -10.01
C VAL A 96 16.08 16.06 -8.92
N GLU A 97 16.38 16.44 -7.67
CA GLU A 97 15.48 16.25 -6.54
C GLU A 97 14.14 16.95 -6.76
N GLN A 98 14.16 18.23 -7.14
CA GLN A 98 12.96 19.01 -7.41
C GLN A 98 12.10 18.38 -8.53
N ARG A 99 12.75 17.85 -9.57
CA ARG A 99 12.08 17.12 -10.65
C ARG A 99 11.41 15.84 -10.14
N LEU A 100 12.08 15.09 -9.27
CA LEU A 100 11.51 13.87 -8.67
C LEU A 100 10.32 14.18 -7.76
N ILE A 101 10.41 15.23 -6.93
CA ILE A 101 9.32 15.70 -6.06
C ILE A 101 8.11 16.09 -6.91
N THR A 102 8.32 16.96 -7.91
CA THR A 102 7.25 17.43 -8.79
C THR A 102 6.55 16.27 -9.51
N LYS A 103 7.32 15.28 -10.00
CA LYS A 103 6.77 14.07 -10.63
C LYS A 103 5.96 13.22 -9.65
N LYS A 104 6.45 13.04 -8.43
CA LYS A 104 5.75 12.30 -7.36
C LYS A 104 4.42 12.97 -7.03
N ASP A 105 4.42 14.29 -6.85
CA ASP A 105 3.22 15.06 -6.54
C ASP A 105 2.19 15.02 -7.66
N GLY A 106 2.64 15.14 -8.92
CA GLY A 106 1.79 14.97 -10.09
C GLY A 106 1.14 13.59 -10.12
N THR A 107 1.91 12.53 -9.85
CA THR A 107 1.40 11.15 -9.79
C THR A 107 0.36 10.99 -8.69
N LEU A 108 0.63 11.50 -7.49
CA LEU A 108 -0.30 11.44 -6.35
C LEU A 108 -1.60 12.20 -6.63
N LYS A 109 -1.51 13.38 -7.27
CA LYS A 109 -2.69 14.14 -7.70
C LYS A 109 -3.55 13.34 -8.69
N ALA A 110 -2.93 12.74 -9.71
CA ALA A 110 -3.62 11.91 -10.68
C ALA A 110 -4.28 10.68 -10.03
N THR A 111 -3.58 9.97 -9.15
CA THR A 111 -4.14 8.82 -8.41
C THR A 111 -5.36 9.23 -7.60
N ARG A 112 -5.28 10.32 -6.83
CA ARG A 112 -6.43 10.84 -6.05
C ARG A 112 -7.61 11.18 -6.94
N GLN A 113 -7.37 11.78 -8.09
CA GLN A 113 -8.43 12.11 -9.05
C GLN A 113 -9.08 10.85 -9.62
N THR A 114 -8.30 9.83 -9.99
CA THR A 114 -8.83 8.54 -10.47
C THR A 114 -9.66 7.85 -9.40
N THR A 115 -9.18 7.78 -8.16
CA THR A 115 -9.95 7.18 -7.04
C THR A 115 -11.26 7.92 -6.82
N ARG A 116 -11.25 9.26 -6.81
CA ARG A 116 -12.48 10.05 -6.65
C ARG A 116 -13.49 9.82 -7.76
N ARG A 117 -13.05 9.62 -9.00
CA ARG A 117 -13.94 9.32 -10.13
C ARG A 117 -14.57 7.93 -10.00
N LYS A 118 -13.78 6.91 -9.67
CA LYS A 118 -14.30 5.56 -9.42
C LYS A 118 -15.35 5.54 -8.31
N ASN A 119 -15.04 6.16 -7.18
CA ASN A 119 -15.97 6.22 -6.05
C ASN A 119 -17.23 7.07 -6.34
N ALA A 120 -17.20 7.94 -7.36
CA ALA A 120 -18.38 8.73 -7.76
C ALA A 120 -19.32 7.90 -8.65
N ASP A 121 -18.75 7.08 -9.55
CA ASP A 121 -19.48 6.18 -10.44
C ASP A 121 -20.08 4.96 -9.69
N GLU A 122 -19.50 4.55 -8.56
CA GLU A 122 -19.99 3.42 -7.73
C GLU A 122 -21.25 3.74 -6.89
N ASN A 123 -21.73 4.99 -6.86
CA ASN A 123 -22.89 5.36 -6.03
C ASN A 123 -24.23 4.73 -6.48
N GLU A 124 -24.33 4.20 -7.71
CA GLU A 124 -25.56 3.53 -8.18
C GLU A 124 -25.53 2.00 -7.99
N GLU A 125 -24.36 1.38 -7.87
CA GLU A 125 -24.20 -0.08 -7.76
C GLU A 125 -24.24 -0.63 -6.32
N ASP A 126 -24.16 0.23 -5.30
CA ASP A 126 -24.14 -0.21 -3.90
C ASP A 126 -25.54 -0.47 -3.30
N LEU A 127 -26.61 -0.05 -3.98
CA LEU A 127 -27.99 -0.23 -3.51
C LEU A 127 -28.35 -1.70 -3.16
N PRO A 128 -27.97 -2.71 -3.97
CA PRO A 128 -28.13 -4.12 -3.63
C PRO A 128 -27.32 -4.54 -2.40
N ALA A 129 -26.10 -4.04 -2.24
CA ALA A 129 -25.24 -4.33 -1.09
C ALA A 129 -25.81 -3.74 0.21
N TRP A 130 -26.35 -2.52 0.16
CA TRP A 130 -27.05 -1.90 1.28
C TRP A 130 -28.35 -2.61 1.64
N LYS A 131 -29.13 -3.05 0.64
CA LYS A 131 -30.34 -3.87 0.87
C LYS A 131 -30.00 -5.22 1.50
N TRP A 132 -28.92 -5.87 1.06
CA TRP A 132 -28.43 -7.10 1.66
C TRP A 132 -28.00 -6.90 3.12
N LEU A 133 -27.26 -5.83 3.42
CA LEU A 133 -26.85 -5.49 4.79
C LEU A 133 -28.08 -5.25 5.68
N GLN A 134 -29.10 -4.55 5.17
CA GLN A 134 -30.34 -4.30 5.89
C GLN A 134 -31.11 -5.60 6.18
N GLN A 135 -31.16 -6.52 5.21
CA GLN A 135 -31.73 -7.86 5.43
C GLN A 135 -30.94 -8.67 6.45
N LEU A 136 -29.60 -8.60 6.42
CA LEU A 136 -28.72 -9.28 7.36
C LEU A 136 -28.92 -8.76 8.79
N VAL A 137 -29.01 -7.44 8.97
CA VAL A 137 -29.30 -6.83 10.28
C VAL A 137 -30.70 -7.18 10.77
N GLY A 138 -31.71 -7.18 9.89
CA GLY A 138 -33.06 -7.61 10.26
C GLY A 138 -33.12 -9.07 10.70
N THR A 139 -32.48 -9.96 9.94
CA THR A 139 -32.46 -11.40 10.23
C THR A 139 -31.64 -11.78 11.47
N LEU A 140 -30.54 -11.04 11.76
CA LEU A 140 -29.73 -11.26 12.96
C LEU A 140 -30.24 -10.50 14.19
N GLY A 141 -31.06 -9.46 14.02
CA GLY A 141 -31.60 -8.64 15.10
C GLY A 141 -32.88 -9.21 15.74
N GLU A 142 -33.71 -9.90 14.94
CA GLU A 142 -35.00 -10.45 15.42
C GLU A 142 -34.82 -11.63 16.39
N GLY A 143 -33.67 -12.30 16.35
CA GLY A 143 -33.30 -13.42 17.22
C GLY A 143 -32.65 -13.04 18.56
N GLY A 144 -32.53 -11.74 18.86
CA GLY A 144 -32.05 -11.27 20.15
C GLY A 144 -30.53 -11.30 20.30
N MET A 145 -29.98 -10.11 20.50
CA MET A 145 -28.76 -9.95 21.29
C MET A 145 -29.05 -10.42 22.72
N SER A 146 -29.01 -11.73 22.96
CA SER A 146 -28.79 -12.27 24.30
C SER A 146 -27.29 -12.28 24.54
N SER A 147 -26.75 -11.12 24.92
CA SER A 147 -25.43 -11.07 25.53
C SER A 147 -25.63 -11.27 27.03
N GLU A 148 -25.53 -12.52 27.47
CA GLU A 148 -25.12 -12.85 28.84
C GLU A 148 -23.70 -12.33 29.06
N GLU A 149 -23.52 -11.00 29.14
CA GLU A 149 -22.38 -10.44 29.85
C GLU A 149 -22.80 -10.28 31.31
N SER A 150 -22.16 -11.10 32.14
CA SER A 150 -22.35 -11.20 33.56
C SER A 150 -22.26 -9.85 34.26
N ASP A 151 -23.30 -9.60 35.05
CA ASP A 151 -23.44 -8.64 36.11
C ASP A 151 -22.19 -8.59 37.02
N ILE A 152 -21.39 -7.53 36.92
CA ILE A 152 -20.56 -7.04 38.04
C ILE A 152 -20.63 -5.51 38.03
N GLU A 153 -21.33 -4.98 39.02
CA GLU A 153 -21.30 -3.60 39.49
C GLU A 153 -19.88 -3.01 39.47
N ASN A 154 -19.70 -1.91 38.74
CA ASN A 154 -19.25 -0.71 39.42
C ASN A 154 -19.57 0.56 38.62
N ASP A 155 -20.08 1.51 39.37
CA ASP A 155 -20.66 2.81 39.05
C ASP A 155 -19.73 3.72 38.20
N ILE A 156 -19.70 3.50 36.89
CA ILE A 156 -19.12 4.46 35.95
C ILE A 156 -20.17 4.77 34.90
N LYS A 157 -20.88 5.90 35.06
CA LYS A 157 -21.57 6.57 33.95
C LYS A 157 -20.54 6.92 32.89
N THR A 158 -20.29 6.02 31.94
CA THR A 158 -19.47 6.28 30.77
C THR A 158 -20.23 7.25 29.87
N VAL A 159 -20.05 8.54 30.12
CA VAL A 159 -20.50 9.59 29.20
C VAL A 159 -19.57 9.54 27.99
N LEU A 160 -20.00 8.85 26.93
CA LEU A 160 -19.30 8.83 25.66
C LEU A 160 -19.41 10.22 25.02
N ARG A 161 -18.31 11.00 25.04
CA ARG A 161 -18.23 12.26 24.31
C ARG A 161 -17.71 12.01 22.90
N VAL A 162 -18.52 12.34 21.91
CA VAL A 162 -18.11 12.30 20.50
C VAL A 162 -17.12 13.44 20.26
N LYS A 163 -15.91 13.10 19.82
CA LYS A 163 -14.89 14.09 19.45
C LYS A 163 -15.32 14.80 18.16
N ASN A 164 -15.50 16.11 18.23
CA ASN A 164 -15.86 16.91 17.06
C ASN A 164 -14.68 16.92 16.08
N MET A 165 -14.89 16.38 14.88
CA MET A 165 -13.87 16.27 13.86
C MET A 165 -14.18 17.29 12.76
N THR A 166 -13.22 18.19 12.49
CA THR A 166 -13.38 19.36 11.59
C THR A 166 -13.75 19.02 10.14
N TRP A 167 -13.65 17.76 9.73
CA TRP A 167 -14.03 17.28 8.40
C TRP A 167 -15.46 16.73 8.32
N ARG A 168 -16.15 16.55 9.46
CA ARG A 168 -17.58 16.20 9.48
C ARG A 168 -18.41 17.48 9.29
N ARG A 169 -19.45 17.39 8.47
CA ARG A 169 -20.44 18.47 8.34
C ARG A 169 -21.08 18.72 9.71
N ALA A 170 -21.47 19.96 10.00
CA ALA A 170 -22.10 20.34 11.26
C ALA A 170 -23.34 19.47 11.49
N ILE A 171 -23.21 18.45 12.35
CA ILE A 171 -24.22 17.42 12.64
C ILE A 171 -25.09 17.80 13.85
N GLU A 172 -24.84 18.96 14.44
CA GLU A 172 -25.53 19.46 15.65
C GLU A 172 -27.03 19.55 15.41
N ARG A 173 -27.44 20.00 14.21
CA ARG A 173 -28.85 20.06 13.82
C ARG A 173 -29.50 18.68 13.80
N GLU A 174 -28.82 17.69 13.22
CA GLU A 174 -29.32 16.32 13.10
C GLU A 174 -29.36 15.63 14.47
N LEU A 175 -28.39 15.91 15.35
CA LEU A 175 -28.39 15.44 16.73
C LEU A 175 -29.53 16.06 17.55
N ASP A 176 -29.78 17.36 17.40
CA ASP A 176 -30.90 18.05 18.07
C ASP A 176 -32.25 17.44 17.67
N ILE A 177 -32.42 17.06 16.41
CA ILE A 177 -33.65 16.39 15.93
C ILE A 177 -33.81 15.03 16.61
N ILE A 178 -32.73 14.25 16.73
CA ILE A 178 -32.75 12.93 17.37
C ILE A 178 -33.04 13.06 18.87
N ASP A 179 -32.44 14.04 19.54
CA ASP A 179 -32.64 14.28 20.96
C ASP A 179 -34.07 14.78 21.25
N GLN A 180 -34.62 15.65 20.41
CA GLN A 180 -36.02 16.05 20.48
C GLN A 180 -36.97 14.85 20.30
N GLN A 181 -36.70 13.98 19.33
CA GLN A 181 -37.50 12.78 19.13
C GLN A 181 -37.42 11.84 20.33
N ARG A 182 -36.24 11.66 20.93
CA ARG A 182 -36.07 10.84 22.15
C ARG A 182 -36.84 11.38 23.35
N ILE A 183 -36.90 12.70 23.52
CA ILE A 183 -37.70 13.31 24.60
C ILE A 183 -39.18 13.03 24.37
N VAL A 184 -39.66 13.14 23.13
CA VAL A 184 -41.05 12.85 22.78
C VAL A 184 -41.38 11.36 22.96
N ASP A 185 -40.48 10.46 22.58
CA ASP A 185 -40.70 9.01 22.67
C ASP A 185 -40.66 8.48 24.12
N VAL A 186 -39.97 9.19 25.04
CA VAL A 186 -39.98 8.88 26.48
C VAL A 186 -41.33 9.16 27.13
N ASP A 187 -42.13 10.09 26.58
CA ASP A 187 -43.49 10.39 27.07
C ASP A 187 -44.56 9.45 26.47
N ILE A 188 -44.19 8.53 25.57
CA ILE A 188 -45.12 7.62 24.87
C ILE A 188 -45.13 6.19 25.46
N PHE A 189 -44.28 5.88 26.44
CA PHE A 189 -44.26 4.59 27.16
C PHE A 189 -44.46 4.74 28.66
#